data_AF-A0A165LHP8-F1
#
_entry.id   AF-A0A165LHP8-F1
#
_cell.length_a   1.000
_cell.length_b   1.000
_cell.length_c   1.000
_cell.angle_alpha   90.00
_cell.angle_beta   90.00
_cell.angle_gamma   90.00
#
_symmetry.space_group_name_H-M   'P 1'
#
loop_
_entity.id
_entity.type
_entity.pdbx_description
1 polymer ?
#
loop_
_entity_poly.entity_id
_entity_poly.type
_entity_poly.pdbx_seq_one_letter_code
_entity_poly.pdbx_strand_id
1 'polypeptide(L)' 'MKPKHSLTAIAGVMTGTAFLGLAIWLSFAMAGVAGVHESDLYLYSLLTGSYGVWRIFRSWRLWNGAQENA' A
#
# COMPACT_ATOMS: atom_id res chain seq x y z
N MET A 1 16.20 -0.71 23.32
CA MET A 1 15.16 -0.53 22.29
C MET A 1 15.40 -1.52 21.16
N LYS A 2 14.46 -2.45 20.89
CA LYS A 2 14.66 -3.56 19.95
C LYS A 2 14.53 -3.09 18.48
N PRO A 3 15.61 -3.02 17.68
CA PRO A 3 15.59 -2.48 16.30
C PRO A 3 14.67 -3.26 15.34
N LYS A 4 14.33 -4.51 15.67
CA LYS A 4 13.50 -5.38 14.82
C LYS A 4 12.07 -4.86 14.58
N HIS A 5 11.43 -4.23 15.57
CA HIS A 5 10.04 -3.74 15.40
C HIS A 5 9.94 -2.53 14.48
N SER A 6 10.92 -1.62 14.55
CA SER A 6 10.97 -0.41 13.71
C SER A 6 11.19 -0.78 12.23
N LEU A 7 12.08 -1.73 11.93
CA LEU A 7 12.33 -2.21 10.56
C LEU A 7 11.08 -2.80 9.91
N THR A 8 10.28 -3.59 10.63
CA THR A 8 9.05 -4.19 10.08
C THR A 8 8.00 -3.13 9.76
N ALA A 9 7.86 -2.12 10.64
CA ALA A 9 6.91 -1.04 10.42
C ALA A 9 7.32 -0.19 9.19
N ILE A 10 8.60 0.20 9.10
CA ILE A 10 9.16 0.94 7.94
C ILE A 10 8.97 0.15 6.65
N ALA A 11 9.33 -1.13 6.62
CA ALA A 11 9.17 -1.98 5.45
C ALA A 11 7.70 -2.06 5.01
N GLY A 12 6.76 -2.15 5.94
CA GLY A 12 5.34 -2.19 5.59
C GLY A 12 4.78 -0.84 5.12
N VAL A 13 5.30 0.31 5.59
CA VAL A 13 4.96 1.62 5.02
C VAL A 13 5.51 1.73 3.60
N MET A 14 6.79 1.41 3.38
CA MET A 14 7.39 1.43 2.03
C MET A 14 6.63 0.53 1.05
N THR A 15 6.28 -0.68 1.49
CA THR A 15 5.48 -1.61 0.68
C THR A 15 4.12 -1.01 0.37
N GLY A 16 3.41 -0.49 1.37
CA GLY A 16 2.09 0.10 1.16
C GLY A 16 2.12 1.32 0.22
N THR A 17 3.13 2.17 0.32
CA THR A 17 3.35 3.30 -0.60
C THR A 17 3.63 2.83 -2.02
N ALA A 18 4.40 1.76 -2.22
CA ALA A 18 4.65 1.20 -3.55
C ALA A 18 3.34 0.69 -4.20
N PHE A 19 2.46 0.03 -3.42
CA PHE A 19 1.15 -0.40 -3.90
C PHE A 19 0.23 0.78 -4.24
N LEU A 20 0.24 1.85 -3.44
CA LEU A 20 -0.46 3.08 -3.80
C LEU A 20 0.05 3.70 -5.11
N GLY A 21 1.38 3.73 -5.29
CA GLY A 21 1.99 4.17 -6.55
C GLY A 21 1.55 3.34 -7.74
N LEU A 22 1.50 2.01 -7.59
CA LEU A 22 1.00 1.09 -8.63
C LEU A 22 -0.48 1.32 -8.95
N ALA A 23 -1.33 1.56 -7.94
CA ALA A 23 -2.74 1.87 -8.13
C ALA A 23 -2.95 3.17 -8.90
N ILE A 24 -2.21 4.22 -8.56
CA ILE A 24 -2.22 5.49 -9.29
C ILE A 24 -1.75 5.27 -10.72
N TRP A 25 -0.64 4.56 -10.91
CA TRP A 25 -0.11 4.26 -12.24
C TRP A 25 -1.12 3.47 -13.09
N LEU A 26 -1.75 2.43 -12.54
CA LEU A 26 -2.83 1.70 -13.22
C LEU A 26 -3.97 2.63 -13.61
N SER A 27 -4.37 3.55 -12.72
CA SER A 27 -5.50 4.46 -12.98
C SER A 27 -5.22 5.46 -14.11
N PHE A 28 -3.98 5.96 -14.23
CA PHE A 28 -3.66 7.04 -15.15
C PHE A 28 -2.89 6.60 -16.39
N ALA A 29 -1.97 5.63 -16.26
CA ALA A 29 -1.14 5.18 -17.37
C ALA A 29 -1.82 4.13 -18.26
N MET A 30 -2.72 3.33 -17.69
CA MET A 30 -3.40 2.25 -18.44
C MET A 30 -4.79 2.64 -18.95
N ALA A 31 -5.34 3.79 -18.54
CA ALA A 31 -6.66 4.28 -18.98
C ALA A 31 -6.76 4.59 -20.48
N GLY A 32 -5.64 4.65 -21.22
CA GLY A 32 -5.60 4.91 -22.66
C GLY A 32 -5.19 3.72 -23.52
N VAL A 33 -5.00 2.53 -22.95
CA VAL A 33 -4.49 1.37 -23.69
C VAL A 33 -5.64 0.62 -24.38
N ALA A 34 -5.58 0.53 -25.71
CA ALA A 34 -6.59 -0.14 -26.52
C ALA A 34 -6.71 -1.64 -26.16
N GLY A 35 -7.94 -2.10 -25.90
CA GLY A 35 -8.23 -3.49 -25.54
C GLY A 35 -8.37 -3.77 -24.04
N VAL A 36 -8.13 -2.76 -23.19
CA VAL A 36 -8.36 -2.87 -21.75
C VAL A 36 -9.84 -2.61 -21.44
N HIS A 37 -10.50 -3.54 -20.73
CA HIS A 37 -11.82 -3.26 -20.15
C HIS A 37 -11.64 -2.27 -18.99
N GLU A 38 -12.13 -1.04 -19.14
CA GLU A 38 -11.98 0.03 -18.15
C GLU A 38 -12.45 -0.39 -16.74
N SER A 39 -13.49 -1.23 -16.67
CA SER A 39 -14.02 -1.82 -15.43
C SER A 39 -12.98 -2.66 -14.69
N ASP A 40 -12.19 -3.45 -15.42
CA ASP A 40 -11.20 -4.36 -14.84
C ASP A 40 -10.02 -3.55 -14.32
N LEU A 41 -9.60 -2.54 -15.08
CA LEU A 41 -8.52 -1.65 -14.69
C LEU A 41 -8.87 -0.87 -13.42
N TYR A 42 -10.11 -0.39 -13.32
CA TYR A 42 -10.62 0.25 -12.11
C TYR A 42 -10.64 -0.70 -10.92
N LEU A 43 -11.09 -1.94 -11.12
CA LEU A 43 -11.11 -2.97 -10.09
C LEU A 43 -9.69 -3.30 -9.60
N TYR A 44 -8.72 -3.48 -10.51
CA TYR A 44 -7.33 -3.73 -10.15
C TYR A 44 -6.69 -2.55 -9.42
N SER A 45 -6.95 -1.32 -9.88
CA SER A 45 -6.48 -0.11 -9.20
C SER A 45 -7.03 -0.03 -7.77
N LEU A 46 -8.35 -0.22 -7.60
CA LEU A 46 -8.99 -0.20 -6.29
C LEU A 46 -8.42 -1.27 -5.36
N LEU A 47 -8.28 -2.51 -5.82
CA LEU A 47 -7.72 -3.61 -5.03
C LEU A 47 -6.28 -3.31 -4.61
N THR A 48 -5.46 -2.87 -5.56
CA THR A 48 -4.04 -2.55 -5.33
C THR A 48 -3.90 -1.39 -4.35
N GLY A 49 -4.68 -0.32 -4.54
CA GLY A 49 -4.69 0.85 -3.67
C GLY A 49 -5.20 0.52 -2.27
N SER A 50 -6.30 -0.22 -2.16
CA SER A 50 -6.88 -0.65 -0.88
C SER A 50 -5.90 -1.49 -0.06
N TYR A 51 -5.19 -2.41 -0.70
CA TYR A 51 -4.14 -3.19 -0.04
C TYR A 51 -2.98 -2.30 0.44
N GLY A 52 -2.58 -1.32 -0.38
CA GLY A 52 -1.57 -0.32 -0.02
C GLY A 52 -1.95 0.47 1.23
N VAL A 53 -3.16 1.04 1.26
CA VAL A 53 -3.71 1.77 2.43
C VAL A 53 -3.74 0.89 3.66
N TRP A 54 -4.27 -0.33 3.55
CA TRP A 54 -4.34 -1.28 4.65
C TRP A 54 -2.95 -1.61 5.22
N ARG A 55 -1.95 -1.77 4.36
CA ARG A 55 -0.57 -2.08 4.77
C ARG A 55 0.05 -0.94 5.56
N ILE A 56 -0.13 0.31 5.12
CA ILE A 56 0.33 1.50 5.83
C ILE A 56 -0.34 1.59 7.20
N PHE A 57 -1.67 1.43 7.24
CA PHE A 57 -2.44 1.47 8.48
C PHE A 57 -1.97 0.40 9.48
N ARG A 58 -1.76 -0.84 9.01
CA ARG A 58 -1.24 -1.94 9.84
C ARG A 58 0.17 -1.65 10.36
N SER A 59 1.05 -1.13 9.52
CA SER A 59 2.40 -0.73 9.95
C SER A 59 2.39 0.37 10.99
N TRP A 60 1.50 1.35 10.83
CA TRP A 60 1.32 2.43 11.79
C TRP A 60 0.80 1.90 13.14
N ARG A 61 -0.18 1.00 13.13
CA ARG A 61 -0.67 0.33 14.33
C ARG A 61 0.42 -0.49 15.05
N LEU A 62 1.26 -1.20 14.28
CA LEU A 62 2.40 -1.94 14.82
C LEU A 62 3.45 -1.02 15.45
N TRP A 63 3.69 0.15 14.87
CA TRP A 63 4.57 1.17 15.43
C TRP A 63 4.02 1.71 16.76
N ASN A 64 2.73 2.06 16.82
CA ASN A 64 2.10 2.58 18.04
C ASN A 64 2.05 1.56 19.17
N GLY A 65 1.69 0.30 18.86
CA GLY A 65 1.72 -0.77 19.86
C GLY A 65 3.13 -1.10 20.37
N ALA A 66 4.17 -0.84 19.57
CA ALA A 66 5.56 -0.97 20.03
C ALA A 66 5.98 0.17 20.97
N GLN A 67 5.33 1.34 20.92
CA GLN A 67 5.57 2.45 21.85
C GLN A 67 4.83 2.28 23.18
N GLU A 68 3.64 1.66 23.18
CA GLU A 68 2.89 1.38 24.42
C GLU A 68 3.49 0.25 25.29
N ASN A 69 4.29 -0.63 24.69
CA ASN A 69 4.94 -1.76 25.38
C ASN A 69 6.45 -1.53 25.65
N ALA A 70 6.93 -0.29 25.50
CA ALA A 70 8.32 0.12 25.73
C ALA A 70 8.44 0.94 27.02
#